data_AF-A0A4Q1V5J0-F1
#
_entry.id   AF-A0A4Q1V5J0-F1
#
_cell.length_a   1.000
_cell.length_b   1.000
_cell.length_c   1.000
_cell.angle_alpha   90.00
_cell.angle_beta   90.00
_cell.angle_gamma   90.00
#
_symmetry.space_group_name_H-M   'P 1'
#
loop_
_entity.id
_entity.type
_entity.pdbx_description
1 polymer ?
#
loop_
_entity_poly.entity_id
_entity_poly.type
_entity_poly.pdbx_seq_one_letter_code
_entity_poly.pdbx_strand_id
1 'polypeptide(L)'
;MARGYVDGPAMSFVLLALAVIASAAGNRTYRFIAGGALVALGVATHPITLILAGCGVLALLVMSWRSWRDSGIAILALGTGFALALAALGLASLALGGKFLFILADQNAITRSFKGFGSNYQFAWGEWVPMNYRVLGPVFALIVAGVTILHTRRLGGTPQVTWLGLALLLGPLAFLLYWDLVIGGAALQSSFYTGYLLPGQAFILAGAASAATRLRPGETPARWTAIILTLSGGALLAIYLAPSLWDLEASVVQFRYKWLFLFACLTLLLGAFYTLRWRLALAGLGLLFILLAVINSDTRRIFRPAGAPDFGDYLSATARVSSFVKGLGLGERRLLFWFNRESYSDSNSHLAFWTSYSLRFATTILRLNYWDSLTSAWQWDRSILGATMPGFDTAERNMLHALPAQTSIALLCRDANECDAGRDRLEELGYKPRLRGLTPVAEGGTSAFFVRVYDLDGFRP
;
A
#
# COMPACT_ATOMS: atom_id res chain seq x y z
N MET A 1 4.57 -7.03 -14.47
CA MET A 1 5.59 -7.09 -13.39
C MET A 1 5.13 -6.41 -12.10
N ALA A 2 4.60 -5.18 -12.12
CA ALA A 2 4.11 -4.47 -10.91
C ALA A 2 2.69 -4.90 -10.46
N ARG A 3 2.52 -6.19 -10.16
CA ARG A 3 1.24 -6.77 -9.70
C ARG A 3 1.34 -7.50 -8.36
N GLY A 4 2.50 -7.40 -7.69
CA GLY A 4 2.68 -8.00 -6.37
C GLY A 4 2.14 -7.14 -5.23
N TYR A 5 1.88 -5.85 -5.46
CA TYR A 5 1.46 -4.92 -4.41
C TYR A 5 0.68 -3.68 -4.92
N VAL A 6 -0.30 -3.20 -4.16
CA VAL A 6 -1.27 -2.17 -4.58
C VAL A 6 -0.74 -0.73 -4.57
N ASP A 7 0.23 -0.42 -3.72
CA ASP A 7 0.72 0.96 -3.51
C ASP A 7 1.41 1.58 -4.71
N GLY A 8 2.22 0.79 -5.41
CA GLY A 8 2.95 1.25 -6.60
C GLY A 8 1.98 1.78 -7.66
N PRO A 9 1.00 0.98 -8.09
CA PRO A 9 -0.09 1.45 -8.95
C PRO A 9 -0.85 2.65 -8.37
N ALA A 10 -1.20 2.63 -7.08
CA ALA A 10 -1.95 3.70 -6.43
C ALA A 10 -1.22 5.06 -6.51
N MET A 11 0.07 5.09 -6.14
CA MET A 11 0.91 6.28 -6.28
C MET A 11 1.08 6.69 -7.75
N SER A 12 1.24 5.74 -8.66
CA SER A 12 1.41 6.02 -10.09
C SER A 12 0.19 6.72 -10.69
N PHE A 13 -1.03 6.29 -10.32
CA PHE A 13 -2.26 6.97 -10.74
C PHE A 13 -2.33 8.41 -10.23
N VAL A 14 -1.97 8.65 -8.96
CA VAL A 14 -1.94 10.01 -8.40
C VAL A 14 -0.89 10.88 -9.11
N LEU A 15 0.32 10.36 -9.30
CA LEU A 15 1.38 11.09 -9.99
C LEU A 15 1.01 11.42 -11.44
N LEU A 16 0.37 10.47 -12.14
CA LEU A 16 -0.16 10.70 -13.49
C LEU A 16 -1.28 11.74 -13.48
N ALA A 17 -2.19 11.71 -12.49
CA ALA A 17 -3.24 12.71 -12.34
C ALA A 17 -2.64 14.12 -12.20
N LEU A 18 -1.65 14.29 -11.33
CA LEU A 18 -0.97 15.57 -11.13
C LEU A 18 -0.24 16.03 -12.39
N ALA A 19 0.41 15.11 -13.11
CA ALA A 19 1.07 15.41 -14.38
C ALA A 19 0.08 15.87 -15.46
N VAL A 20 -1.07 15.19 -15.60
CA VAL A 20 -2.14 15.56 -16.54
C VAL A 20 -2.70 16.94 -16.19
N ILE A 21 -2.97 17.20 -14.91
CA ILE A 21 -3.48 18.51 -14.45
C ILE A 21 -2.46 19.62 -14.74
N ALA A 22 -1.17 19.36 -14.46
CA ALA A 22 -0.09 20.33 -14.64
C ALA A 22 0.33 20.56 -16.09
N SER A 23 -0.02 19.67 -17.03
CA SER A 23 0.35 19.77 -18.45
C SER A 23 -0.07 21.10 -19.09
N ALA A 24 0.77 21.68 -19.95
CA ALA A 24 0.40 22.89 -20.69
C ALA A 24 -0.55 22.63 -21.88
N ALA A 25 -0.61 21.37 -22.34
CA ALA A 25 -1.36 21.00 -23.53
C ALA A 25 -2.86 20.75 -23.22
N GLY A 26 -3.72 21.19 -24.14
CA GLY A 26 -5.15 20.91 -24.11
C GLY A 26 -5.98 21.75 -23.12
N ASN A 27 -7.31 21.56 -23.19
CA ASN A 27 -8.28 22.29 -22.38
C ASN A 27 -8.13 21.95 -20.88
N ARG A 28 -8.04 22.98 -20.03
CA ARG A 28 -7.96 22.85 -18.57
C ARG A 28 -9.08 21.98 -18.00
N THR A 29 -10.32 22.16 -18.45
CA THR A 29 -11.47 21.38 -17.94
C THR A 29 -11.30 19.89 -18.21
N TYR A 30 -10.93 19.49 -19.43
CA TYR A 30 -10.70 18.08 -19.77
C TYR A 30 -9.52 17.49 -19.01
N ARG A 31 -8.45 18.27 -18.76
CA ARG A 31 -7.34 17.83 -17.89
C ARG A 31 -7.78 17.55 -16.46
N PHE A 32 -8.63 18.41 -15.89
CA PHE A 32 -9.17 18.18 -14.54
C PHE A 32 -10.13 16.99 -14.50
N ILE A 33 -10.96 16.76 -15.53
CA ILE A 33 -11.78 15.55 -15.66
C ILE A 33 -10.89 14.29 -15.70
N ALA A 34 -9.90 14.25 -16.59
CA ALA A 34 -8.98 13.12 -16.69
C ALA A 34 -8.19 12.91 -15.39
N GLY A 35 -7.73 13.99 -14.76
CA GLY A 35 -7.08 13.96 -13.45
C GLY A 35 -8.00 13.38 -12.37
N GLY A 36 -9.26 13.81 -12.32
CA GLY A 36 -10.26 13.26 -11.39
C GLY A 36 -10.49 11.77 -11.57
N ALA A 37 -10.58 11.29 -12.81
CA ALA A 37 -10.70 9.86 -13.11
C ALA A 37 -9.48 9.07 -12.61
N LEU A 38 -8.27 9.59 -12.82
CA LEU A 38 -7.03 8.98 -12.33
C LEU A 38 -6.95 8.98 -10.79
N VAL A 39 -7.38 10.06 -10.14
CA VAL A 39 -7.47 10.11 -8.67
C VAL A 39 -8.45 9.06 -8.16
N ALA A 40 -9.61 8.85 -8.81
CA ALA A 40 -10.54 7.79 -8.44
C ALA A 40 -9.92 6.40 -8.56
N LEU A 41 -9.14 6.13 -9.61
CA LEU A 41 -8.41 4.86 -9.75
C LEU A 41 -7.38 4.67 -8.63
N GLY A 42 -6.64 5.73 -8.28
CA GLY A 42 -5.71 5.72 -7.14
C GLY A 42 -6.41 5.41 -5.82
N VAL A 43 -7.52 6.09 -5.53
CA VAL A 43 -8.30 5.92 -4.29
C VAL A 43 -8.95 4.54 -4.21
N ALA A 44 -9.48 4.04 -5.34
CA ALA A 44 -10.04 2.69 -5.42
C ALA A 44 -8.96 1.61 -5.24
N THR A 45 -7.71 1.91 -5.59
CA THR A 45 -6.57 1.01 -5.34
C THR A 45 -6.13 1.08 -3.89
N HIS A 46 -6.00 2.29 -3.32
CA HIS A 46 -5.70 2.49 -1.92
C HIS A 46 -6.23 3.84 -1.38
N PRO A 47 -7.11 3.86 -0.36
CA PRO A 47 -7.78 5.10 0.08
C PRO A 47 -6.86 6.22 0.57
N ILE A 48 -5.68 5.89 1.12
CA ILE A 48 -4.73 6.92 1.61
C ILE A 48 -4.24 7.87 0.51
N THR A 49 -4.31 7.43 -0.76
CA THR A 49 -3.97 8.28 -1.91
C THR A 49 -4.86 9.51 -2.03
N LEU A 50 -6.05 9.52 -1.41
CA LEU A 50 -6.93 10.67 -1.40
C LEU A 50 -6.24 11.89 -0.77
N ILE A 51 -5.47 11.68 0.30
CA ILE A 51 -4.71 12.74 0.97
C ILE A 51 -3.59 13.25 0.06
N LEU A 52 -2.83 12.33 -0.53
CA LEU A 52 -1.74 12.67 -1.45
C LEU A 52 -2.25 13.46 -2.66
N ALA A 53 -3.31 12.96 -3.31
CA ALA A 53 -3.95 13.62 -4.45
C ALA A 53 -4.55 14.97 -4.05
N GLY A 54 -5.27 15.05 -2.93
CA GLY A 54 -5.88 16.28 -2.43
C GLY A 54 -4.85 17.37 -2.19
N CYS A 55 -3.76 17.06 -1.48
CA CYS A 55 -2.67 18.02 -1.24
C CYS A 55 -1.99 18.46 -2.55
N GLY A 56 -1.73 17.53 -3.48
CA GLY A 56 -1.14 17.85 -4.78
C GLY A 56 -2.03 18.74 -5.64
N VAL A 57 -3.31 18.39 -5.76
CA VAL A 57 -4.31 19.16 -6.53
C VAL A 57 -4.48 20.56 -5.94
N LEU A 58 -4.59 20.66 -4.61
CA LEU A 58 -4.70 21.95 -3.94
C LEU A 58 -3.46 22.82 -4.19
N ALA A 59 -2.26 22.26 -4.08
CA ALA A 59 -1.02 22.97 -4.39
C ALA A 59 -1.02 23.47 -5.85
N LEU A 60 -1.37 22.62 -6.81
CA LEU A 60 -1.46 23.00 -8.22
C LEU A 60 -2.49 24.12 -8.46
N LEU A 61 -3.65 24.07 -7.79
CA LEU A 61 -4.67 25.11 -7.88
C LEU A 61 -4.19 26.44 -7.31
N VAL A 62 -3.52 26.43 -6.15
CA VAL A 62 -2.92 27.63 -5.54
C VAL A 62 -1.83 28.22 -6.43
N MET A 63 -0.98 27.36 -7.00
CA MET A 63 0.13 27.79 -7.87
C MET A 63 -0.35 28.30 -9.24
N SER A 64 -1.52 27.87 -9.70
CA SER A 64 -2.13 28.27 -10.97
C SER A 64 -3.40 29.12 -10.78
N TRP A 65 -3.49 29.81 -9.64
CA TRP A 65 -4.66 30.57 -9.25
C TRP A 65 -4.96 31.67 -10.26
N ARG A 66 -6.21 31.71 -10.75
CA ARG A 66 -6.70 32.77 -11.66
C ARG A 66 -7.86 33.53 -11.05
N SER A 67 -8.87 32.82 -10.57
CA SER A 67 -10.04 33.37 -9.87
C SER A 67 -10.75 32.27 -9.07
N TRP A 68 -11.59 32.65 -8.12
CA TRP A 68 -12.46 31.72 -7.40
C TRP A 68 -13.38 30.92 -8.32
N ARG A 69 -13.90 31.56 -9.38
CA ARG A 69 -14.77 30.90 -10.37
C ARG A 69 -14.02 29.83 -11.17
N ASP A 70 -12.81 30.14 -11.64
CA ASP A 70 -11.98 29.18 -12.40
C ASP A 70 -11.58 27.98 -11.54
N SER A 71 -11.18 28.22 -10.29
CA SER A 71 -10.89 27.16 -9.32
C SER A 71 -12.13 26.30 -9.02
N GLY A 72 -13.31 26.92 -8.87
CA GLY A 72 -14.57 26.21 -8.69
C GLY A 72 -14.92 25.29 -9.87
N ILE A 73 -14.77 25.79 -11.10
CA ILE A 73 -14.98 24.98 -12.32
C ILE A 73 -13.98 23.82 -12.38
N ALA A 74 -12.72 24.06 -12.04
CA ALA A 74 -11.68 23.02 -12.04
C ALA A 74 -11.98 21.92 -11.01
N ILE A 75 -12.44 22.29 -9.81
CA ILE A 75 -12.85 21.34 -8.76
C ILE A 75 -14.09 20.54 -9.20
N LEU A 76 -15.09 21.19 -9.79
CA LEU A 76 -16.27 20.51 -10.32
C LEU A 76 -15.93 19.54 -11.45
N ALA A 77 -15.04 19.95 -12.36
CA ALA A 77 -14.54 19.11 -13.45
C ALA A 77 -13.80 17.88 -12.90
N LEU A 78 -12.96 18.06 -11.88
CA LEU A 78 -12.28 16.98 -11.18
C LEU A 78 -13.27 16.04 -10.48
N GLY A 79 -14.25 16.59 -9.77
CA GLY A 79 -15.31 15.81 -9.14
C GLY A 79 -16.13 15.00 -10.15
N THR A 80 -16.39 15.58 -11.33
CA THR A 80 -17.09 14.90 -12.43
C THR A 80 -16.29 13.70 -12.93
N GLY A 81 -15.01 13.89 -13.23
CA GLY A 81 -14.13 12.79 -13.64
C GLY A 81 -13.99 11.70 -12.59
N PHE A 82 -13.88 12.09 -11.32
CA PHE A 82 -13.82 11.18 -10.18
C PHE A 82 -15.09 10.32 -10.07
N ALA A 83 -16.27 10.96 -10.11
CA ALA A 83 -17.56 10.29 -10.02
C ALA A 83 -17.81 9.34 -11.20
N LEU A 84 -17.48 9.77 -12.44
CA LEU A 84 -17.63 8.94 -13.64
C LEU A 84 -16.74 7.69 -13.58
N ALA A 85 -15.49 7.83 -13.14
CA ALA A 85 -14.59 6.70 -12.97
C ALA A 85 -15.07 5.74 -11.87
N LEU A 86 -15.55 6.26 -10.73
CA LEU A 86 -16.14 5.42 -9.70
C LEU A 86 -17.40 4.69 -10.19
N ALA A 87 -18.26 5.34 -10.96
CA ALA A 87 -19.43 4.70 -11.55
C ALA A 87 -19.02 3.57 -12.52
N ALA A 88 -18.02 3.81 -13.37
CA ALA A 88 -17.48 2.79 -14.27
C ALA A 88 -16.88 1.59 -13.51
N LEU A 89 -16.13 1.84 -12.43
CA LEU A 89 -15.63 0.79 -11.54
C LEU A 89 -16.76 0.05 -10.84
N GLY A 90 -17.82 0.75 -10.41
CA GLY A 90 -19.00 0.15 -9.81
C GLY A 90 -19.72 -0.78 -10.77
N LEU A 91 -19.88 -0.39 -12.03
CA LEU A 91 -20.44 -1.23 -13.10
C LEU A 91 -19.55 -2.45 -13.37
N ALA A 92 -18.23 -2.27 -13.44
CA ALA A 92 -17.29 -3.37 -13.58
C ALA A 92 -17.35 -4.34 -12.38
N SER A 93 -17.49 -3.82 -11.16
CA SER A 93 -17.67 -4.64 -9.95
C SER A 93 -18.94 -5.48 -10.04
N LEU A 94 -20.07 -4.90 -10.46
CA LEU A 94 -21.33 -5.63 -10.66
C LEU A 94 -21.18 -6.74 -11.72
N ALA A 95 -20.51 -6.45 -12.83
CA ALA A 95 -20.26 -7.44 -13.89
C ALA A 95 -19.43 -8.65 -13.40
N LEU A 96 -18.62 -8.46 -12.36
CA LEU A 96 -17.81 -9.49 -11.70
C LEU A 96 -18.47 -10.10 -10.44
N GLY A 97 -19.76 -9.84 -10.18
CA GLY A 97 -20.49 -10.35 -9.00
C GLY A 97 -20.23 -9.60 -7.69
N GLY A 98 -19.59 -8.44 -7.77
CA GLY A 98 -19.30 -7.52 -6.66
C GLY A 98 -20.49 -6.60 -6.30
N LYS A 99 -20.21 -5.56 -5.50
CA LYS A 99 -21.20 -4.53 -5.11
C LYS A 99 -20.89 -3.23 -5.85
N PHE A 100 -21.92 -2.51 -6.30
CA PHE A 100 -21.74 -1.22 -6.97
C PHE A 100 -20.98 -0.20 -6.09
N LEU A 101 -21.38 -0.09 -4.82
CA LEU A 101 -20.70 0.76 -3.82
C LEU A 101 -19.62 -0.05 -3.07
N PHE A 102 -18.68 -0.65 -3.80
CA PHE A 102 -17.62 -1.48 -3.23
C PHE A 102 -16.79 -0.74 -2.18
N ILE A 103 -16.62 0.58 -2.32
CA ILE A 103 -15.88 1.44 -1.37
C ILE A 103 -16.61 1.57 -0.02
N LEU A 104 -17.95 1.47 0.00
CA LEU A 104 -18.76 1.58 1.21
C LEU A 104 -19.02 0.23 1.89
N ALA A 105 -18.53 -0.87 1.32
CA ALA A 105 -18.68 -2.19 1.92
C ALA A 105 -18.07 -2.27 3.33
N ASP A 106 -17.16 -1.35 3.67
CA ASP A 106 -16.38 -1.39 4.91
C ASP A 106 -16.45 -0.11 5.78
N GLN A 107 -17.54 0.65 5.68
CA GLN A 107 -17.75 1.88 6.47
C GLN A 107 -17.56 1.66 7.99
N ASN A 108 -17.96 0.49 8.49
CA ASN A 108 -17.79 0.12 9.89
C ASN A 108 -16.33 -0.14 10.27
N ALA A 109 -15.51 -0.75 9.40
CA ALA A 109 -14.08 -0.89 9.66
C ALA A 109 -13.40 0.48 9.68
N ILE A 110 -13.67 1.33 8.68
CA ILE A 110 -13.16 2.70 8.62
C ILE A 110 -13.50 3.44 9.91
N THR A 111 -14.78 3.44 10.31
CA THR A 111 -15.25 4.10 11.53
C THR A 111 -14.56 3.56 12.78
N ARG A 112 -14.31 2.26 12.87
CA ARG A 112 -13.61 1.63 14.01
C ARG A 112 -12.13 1.97 14.04
N SER A 113 -11.46 1.98 12.89
CA SER A 113 -10.06 2.42 12.79
C SER A 113 -9.90 3.86 13.25
N PHE A 114 -10.81 4.77 12.86
CA PHE A 114 -10.81 6.15 13.36
C PHE A 114 -11.18 6.29 14.85
N LYS A 115 -11.83 5.29 15.44
CA LYS A 115 -12.11 5.21 16.88
C LYS A 115 -11.00 4.55 17.69
N GLY A 116 -9.85 4.25 17.07
CA GLY A 116 -8.72 3.60 17.74
C GLY A 116 -8.91 2.09 17.94
N PHE A 117 -9.79 1.42 17.19
CA PHE A 117 -9.82 -0.03 17.24
C PHE A 117 -8.50 -0.59 16.68
N GLY A 118 -7.71 -1.21 17.56
CA GLY A 118 -6.33 -1.59 17.28
C GLY A 118 -5.31 -0.47 17.54
N SER A 119 -5.52 0.42 18.51
CA SER A 119 -4.65 1.58 18.77
C SER A 119 -3.70 1.45 19.96
N ASN A 120 -3.20 0.25 20.27
CA ASN A 120 -2.21 0.04 21.34
C ASN A 120 -0.95 -0.67 20.82
N TYR A 121 -0.55 -0.38 19.58
CA TYR A 121 0.50 -1.11 18.85
C TYR A 121 1.80 -0.34 18.66
N GLN A 122 1.94 0.80 19.34
CA GLN A 122 3.13 1.61 19.18
C GLN A 122 4.31 1.00 19.93
N PHE A 123 5.29 0.54 19.16
CA PHE A 123 6.61 0.25 19.71
C PHE A 123 7.27 1.52 20.23
N ALA A 124 8.17 1.37 21.22
CA ALA A 124 9.04 2.46 21.62
C ALA A 124 9.86 2.93 20.41
N TRP A 125 10.07 4.24 20.27
CA TRP A 125 10.76 4.82 19.11
C TRP A 125 12.10 4.15 18.82
N GLY A 126 12.88 3.81 19.85
CA GLY A 126 14.16 3.11 19.71
C GLY A 126 14.08 1.70 19.10
N GLU A 127 12.92 1.05 19.10
CA GLU A 127 12.74 -0.32 18.60
C GLU A 127 12.32 -0.38 17.13
N TRP A 128 11.52 0.59 16.68
CA TRP A 128 10.94 0.56 15.33
C TRP A 128 11.50 1.64 14.39
N VAL A 129 11.88 2.83 14.90
CA VAL A 129 12.44 3.90 14.07
C VAL A 129 13.69 3.45 13.33
N PRO A 130 14.60 2.66 13.96
CA PRO A 130 15.67 2.07 13.19
C PRO A 130 15.08 1.31 12.00
N MET A 131 14.16 0.37 12.24
CA MET A 131 13.64 -0.55 11.24
C MET A 131 12.88 0.15 10.08
N ASN A 132 12.36 1.36 10.27
CA ASN A 132 11.64 2.12 9.26
C ASN A 132 12.42 3.37 8.79
N TYR A 133 13.47 3.13 8.01
CA TYR A 133 14.36 4.16 7.47
C TYR A 133 13.63 5.26 6.65
N ARG A 134 12.41 4.98 6.17
CA ARG A 134 11.57 5.93 5.40
C ARG A 134 11.10 7.11 6.25
N VAL A 135 11.12 7.01 7.59
CA VAL A 135 10.69 8.08 8.49
C VAL A 135 11.70 9.23 8.59
N LEU A 136 12.99 8.98 8.33
CA LEU A 136 14.00 10.06 8.27
C LEU A 136 14.14 10.68 6.88
N GLY A 137 13.67 10.01 5.82
CA GLY A 137 13.60 10.56 4.47
C GLY A 137 12.94 11.95 4.39
N PRO A 138 11.77 12.17 5.03
CA PRO A 138 11.15 13.49 5.14
C PRO A 138 12.06 14.55 5.76
N VAL A 139 12.82 14.24 6.81
CA VAL A 139 13.73 15.20 7.46
C VAL A 139 14.80 15.66 6.46
N PHE A 140 15.43 14.73 5.75
CA PHE A 140 16.41 15.06 4.72
C PHE A 140 15.80 15.87 3.57
N ALA A 141 14.61 15.49 3.10
CA ALA A 141 13.92 16.23 2.07
C ALA A 141 13.58 17.66 2.52
N LEU A 142 13.14 17.86 3.75
CA LEU A 142 12.87 19.19 4.29
C LEU A 142 14.14 20.07 4.37
N ILE A 143 15.28 19.49 4.76
CA ILE A 143 16.58 20.19 4.73
C ILE A 143 16.91 20.61 3.29
N VAL A 144 16.81 19.69 2.32
CA VAL A 144 17.06 19.97 0.90
C VAL A 144 16.11 21.05 0.38
N ALA A 145 14.82 20.98 0.72
CA ALA A 145 13.84 21.99 0.36
C ALA A 145 14.21 23.36 0.94
N GLY A 146 14.57 23.43 2.23
CA GLY A 146 15.00 24.65 2.89
C GLY A 146 16.22 25.28 2.22
N VAL A 147 17.27 24.50 1.97
CA VAL A 147 18.47 24.96 1.25
C VAL A 147 18.12 25.45 -0.15
N THR A 148 17.29 24.69 -0.88
CA THR A 148 16.85 25.04 -2.24
C THR A 148 16.08 26.36 -2.26
N ILE A 149 15.14 26.55 -1.33
CA ILE A 149 14.34 27.78 -1.24
C ILE A 149 15.23 28.96 -0.88
N LEU A 150 16.12 28.82 0.12
CA LEU A 150 17.05 29.88 0.52
C LEU A 150 17.98 30.28 -0.62
N HIS A 151 18.52 29.32 -1.35
CA HIS A 151 19.41 29.57 -2.49
C HIS A 151 18.67 30.25 -3.64
N THR A 152 17.48 29.78 -3.99
CA THR A 152 16.72 30.29 -5.14
C THR A 152 16.00 31.62 -4.88
N ARG A 153 15.66 31.93 -3.62
CA ARG A 153 15.19 33.27 -3.22
C ARG A 153 16.22 34.34 -3.53
N ARG A 154 17.53 34.05 -3.35
CA ARG A 154 18.62 34.96 -3.74
C ARG A 154 18.71 35.15 -5.27
N LEU A 155 18.15 34.21 -6.04
CA LEU A 155 18.16 34.20 -7.50
C LEU A 155 16.81 34.64 -8.12
N GLY A 156 15.94 35.30 -7.36
CA GLY A 156 14.73 35.96 -7.89
C GLY A 156 13.52 35.06 -8.14
N GLY A 157 13.45 33.86 -7.56
CA GLY A 157 12.21 33.06 -7.60
C GLY A 157 12.34 31.69 -6.96
N THR A 158 11.25 31.03 -6.58
CA THR A 158 11.27 29.70 -5.93
C THR A 158 10.81 28.61 -6.91
N PRO A 159 11.38 27.38 -6.95
CA PRO A 159 10.93 26.34 -7.86
C PRO A 159 9.52 25.88 -7.47
N GLN A 160 8.58 26.03 -8.39
CA GLN A 160 7.21 25.54 -8.26
C GLN A 160 7.15 24.05 -7.91
N VAL A 161 8.05 23.24 -8.47
CA VAL A 161 8.18 21.80 -8.21
C VAL A 161 8.52 21.50 -6.74
N THR A 162 9.34 22.34 -6.09
CA THR A 162 9.66 22.19 -4.66
C THR A 162 8.43 22.43 -3.77
N TRP A 163 7.59 23.41 -4.11
CA TRP A 163 6.34 23.67 -3.38
C TRP A 163 5.34 22.53 -3.52
N LEU A 164 5.20 21.98 -4.73
CA LEU A 164 4.39 20.78 -4.95
C LEU A 164 4.92 19.59 -4.14
N GLY A 165 6.24 19.40 -4.11
CA GLY A 165 6.86 18.36 -3.28
C GLY A 165 6.62 18.55 -1.78
N LEU A 166 6.69 19.78 -1.28
CA LEU A 166 6.35 20.10 0.12
C LEU A 166 4.89 19.78 0.44
N ALA A 167 3.95 20.12 -0.44
CA ALA A 167 2.53 19.79 -0.23
C ALA A 167 2.30 18.27 -0.21
N LEU A 168 2.92 17.54 -1.14
CA LEU A 168 2.86 16.08 -1.23
C LEU A 168 3.60 15.37 -0.09
N LEU A 169 4.50 16.05 0.62
CA LEU A 169 5.20 15.50 1.78
C LEU A 169 4.48 15.81 3.09
N LEU A 170 4.21 17.09 3.35
CA LEU A 170 3.72 17.58 4.65
C LEU A 170 2.27 17.16 4.92
N GLY A 171 1.41 17.12 3.91
CA GLY A 171 0.02 16.70 4.08
C GLY A 171 -0.09 15.25 4.56
N PRO A 172 0.44 14.27 3.80
CA PRO A 172 0.48 12.88 4.24
C PRO A 172 1.24 12.69 5.56
N LEU A 173 2.38 13.36 5.77
CA LEU A 173 3.13 13.28 7.02
C LEU A 173 2.29 13.75 8.22
N ALA A 174 1.57 14.87 8.09
CA ALA A 174 0.70 15.39 9.14
C ALA A 174 -0.45 14.41 9.45
N PHE A 175 -1.03 13.78 8.42
CA PHE A 175 -2.05 12.75 8.61
C PHE A 175 -1.49 11.51 9.34
N LEU A 176 -0.32 11.01 8.95
CA LEU A 176 0.30 9.87 9.62
C LEU A 176 0.67 10.18 11.08
N LEU A 177 1.17 11.39 11.35
CA LEU A 177 1.44 11.86 12.71
C LEU A 177 0.15 11.99 13.52
N TYR A 178 -0.93 12.51 12.95
CA TYR A 178 -2.22 12.59 13.62
C TYR A 178 -2.76 11.19 13.93
N TRP A 179 -2.66 10.26 12.97
CA TRP A 179 -3.09 8.88 13.15
C TRP A 179 -2.35 8.20 14.29
N ASP A 180 -1.04 8.37 14.37
CA ASP A 180 -0.25 7.73 15.42
C ASP A 180 -0.42 8.45 16.76
N LEU A 181 -0.28 9.78 16.80
CA LEU A 181 -0.24 10.53 18.06
C LEU A 181 -1.61 10.80 18.67
N VAL A 182 -2.67 10.89 17.88
CA VAL A 182 -4.02 11.24 18.35
C VAL A 182 -4.95 10.03 18.37
N ILE A 183 -4.92 9.20 17.31
CA ILE A 183 -5.77 8.00 17.24
C ILE A 183 -5.09 6.82 17.96
N GLY A 184 -3.76 6.84 18.12
CA GLY A 184 -2.98 5.74 18.73
C GLY A 184 -2.62 4.64 17.72
N GLY A 185 -2.66 4.92 16.43
CA GLY A 185 -2.29 3.95 15.39
C GLY A 185 -0.79 3.65 15.32
N ALA A 186 -0.37 2.88 14.31
CA ALA A 186 1.03 2.54 14.03
C ALA A 186 1.39 2.76 12.55
N ALA A 187 0.80 3.76 11.92
CA ALA A 187 0.96 4.07 10.51
C ALA A 187 2.39 4.49 10.17
N LEU A 188 3.08 5.27 11.00
CA LEU A 188 4.50 5.60 10.77
C LEU A 188 5.41 4.39 10.95
N GLN A 189 4.97 3.37 11.69
CA GLN A 189 5.74 2.14 11.92
C GLN A 189 5.60 1.16 10.74
N SER A 190 4.51 1.28 9.99
CA SER A 190 4.27 0.50 8.77
C SER A 190 5.05 1.10 7.59
N SER A 191 5.99 0.34 7.04
CA SER A 191 6.77 0.73 5.86
C SER A 191 5.88 1.08 4.66
N PHE A 192 4.75 0.40 4.55
CA PHE A 192 3.70 0.64 3.57
C PHE A 192 3.16 2.07 3.62
N TYR A 193 2.65 2.52 4.77
CA TYR A 193 2.06 3.86 4.91
C TYR A 193 3.12 4.96 4.75
N THR A 194 4.35 4.74 5.22
CA THR A 194 5.45 5.70 5.03
C THR A 194 5.95 5.77 3.58
N GLY A 195 5.63 4.78 2.74
CA GLY A 195 5.90 4.79 1.29
C GLY A 195 5.23 5.96 0.57
N TYR A 196 4.07 6.41 1.05
CA TYR A 196 3.34 7.54 0.49
C TYR A 196 4.02 8.91 0.70
N LEU A 197 5.11 8.96 1.47
CA LEU A 197 5.96 10.15 1.62
C LEU A 197 6.98 10.29 0.49
N LEU A 198 7.27 9.21 -0.25
CA LEU A 198 8.28 9.18 -1.31
C LEU A 198 7.98 10.14 -2.48
N PRO A 199 6.72 10.28 -2.97
CA PRO A 199 6.39 11.26 -3.98
C PRO A 199 6.82 12.69 -3.60
N GLY A 200 6.51 13.14 -2.38
CA GLY A 200 6.92 14.47 -1.92
C GLY A 200 8.44 14.66 -1.89
N GLN A 201 9.17 13.66 -1.39
CA GLN A 201 10.63 13.66 -1.38
C GLN A 201 11.21 13.74 -2.81
N ALA A 202 10.67 12.96 -3.74
CA ALA A 202 11.11 12.94 -5.13
C ALA A 202 10.89 14.31 -5.83
N PHE A 203 9.74 14.95 -5.60
CA PHE A 203 9.47 16.29 -6.14
C PHE A 203 10.37 17.36 -5.52
N ILE A 204 10.69 17.26 -4.23
CA ILE A 204 11.66 18.17 -3.59
C ILE A 204 13.03 18.02 -4.24
N LEU A 205 13.51 16.80 -4.43
CA LEU A 205 14.80 16.53 -5.10
C LEU A 205 14.78 17.01 -6.55
N ALA A 206 13.70 16.79 -7.28
CA ALA A 206 13.52 17.31 -8.64
C ALA A 206 13.51 18.85 -8.67
N GLY A 207 12.90 19.50 -7.68
CA GLY A 207 12.91 20.94 -7.51
C GLY A 207 14.30 21.49 -7.16
N ALA A 208 15.06 20.79 -6.32
CA ALA A 208 16.46 21.12 -6.00
C ALA A 208 17.35 20.97 -7.25
N ALA A 209 17.14 19.92 -8.03
CA ALA A 209 17.79 19.77 -9.32
C ALA A 209 17.39 20.90 -10.27
N SER A 210 16.10 21.21 -10.43
CA SER A 210 15.63 22.32 -11.26
C SER A 210 16.22 23.67 -10.84
N ALA A 211 16.28 23.94 -9.53
CA ALA A 211 16.87 25.15 -8.95
C ALA A 211 18.33 25.33 -9.30
N ALA A 212 19.12 24.28 -9.08
CA ALA A 212 20.54 24.29 -9.39
C ALA A 212 20.75 24.49 -10.91
N THR A 213 19.81 23.99 -11.71
CA THR A 213 19.87 23.93 -13.18
C THR A 213 19.20 25.07 -13.90
N ARG A 214 18.73 26.09 -13.18
CA ARG A 214 18.32 27.37 -13.78
C ARG A 214 19.43 27.83 -14.71
N LEU A 215 19.13 27.70 -16.00
CA LEU A 215 20.07 27.81 -17.09
C LEU A 215 20.77 29.16 -16.97
N ARG A 216 22.11 29.15 -16.92
CA ARG A 216 22.83 30.32 -17.38
C ARG A 216 22.39 30.55 -18.84
N PRO A 217 22.03 31.78 -19.24
CA PRO A 217 21.70 32.06 -20.63
C PRO A 217 22.83 31.52 -21.53
N GLY A 218 22.51 30.57 -22.42
CA GLY A 218 23.48 29.97 -23.35
C GLY A 218 23.79 28.48 -23.19
N GLU A 219 23.22 27.76 -22.21
CA GLU A 219 23.42 26.30 -22.11
C GLU A 219 22.44 25.48 -22.98
N THR A 220 22.95 24.44 -23.65
CA THR A 220 22.21 23.68 -24.67
C THR A 220 21.23 22.64 -24.08
N PRO A 221 20.03 22.47 -24.69
CA PRO A 221 19.04 21.45 -24.31
C PRO A 221 19.57 20.01 -24.30
N ALA A 222 20.57 19.70 -25.15
CA ALA A 222 21.13 18.36 -25.32
C ALA A 222 21.73 17.76 -24.03
N ARG A 223 22.30 18.59 -23.14
CA ARG A 223 22.85 18.12 -21.85
C ARG A 223 21.75 17.69 -20.87
N TRP A 224 20.57 18.31 -20.95
CA TRP A 224 19.41 17.92 -20.14
C TRP A 224 18.80 16.62 -20.61
N THR A 225 18.70 16.45 -21.93
CA THR A 225 18.30 15.18 -22.53
C THR A 225 19.23 14.05 -22.08
N ALA A 226 20.54 14.28 -22.04
CA ALA A 226 21.50 13.29 -21.56
C ALA A 226 21.30 12.93 -20.06
N ILE A 227 21.05 13.91 -19.19
CA ILE A 227 20.79 13.65 -17.76
C ILE A 227 19.49 12.88 -17.56
N ILE A 228 18.41 13.29 -18.24
CA ILE A 228 17.11 12.61 -18.19
C ILE A 228 17.27 11.17 -18.71
N LEU A 229 17.92 10.98 -19.86
CA LEU A 229 18.20 9.66 -20.42
C LEU A 229 19.07 8.81 -19.49
N THR A 230 20.03 9.41 -18.79
CA THR A 230 20.88 8.69 -17.82
C THR A 230 20.08 8.26 -16.59
N LEU A 231 19.22 9.13 -16.05
CA LEU A 231 18.36 8.81 -14.91
C LEU A 231 17.30 7.77 -15.30
N SER A 232 16.64 7.94 -16.45
CA SER A 232 15.65 7.00 -16.97
C SER A 232 16.29 5.66 -17.34
N GLY A 233 17.42 5.68 -18.05
CA GLY A 233 18.16 4.48 -18.43
C GLY A 233 18.72 3.74 -17.21
N GLY A 234 19.26 4.47 -16.23
CA GLY A 234 19.71 3.88 -14.97
C GLY A 234 18.57 3.36 -14.11
N ALA A 235 17.39 3.99 -14.14
CA ALA A 235 16.20 3.45 -13.48
C ALA A 235 15.74 2.14 -14.14
N LEU A 236 15.70 2.10 -15.48
CA LEU A 236 15.36 0.89 -16.22
C LEU A 236 16.39 -0.21 -15.97
N LEU A 237 17.68 0.12 -15.96
CA LEU A 237 18.75 -0.83 -15.65
C LEU A 237 18.65 -1.34 -14.22
N ALA A 238 18.40 -0.47 -13.24
CA ALA A 238 18.19 -0.87 -11.86
C ALA A 238 17.00 -1.82 -11.73
N ILE A 239 15.86 -1.50 -12.36
CA ILE A 239 14.67 -2.37 -12.38
C ILE A 239 14.99 -3.71 -13.05
N TYR A 240 15.74 -3.71 -14.15
CA TYR A 240 16.16 -4.92 -14.86
C TYR A 240 17.08 -5.81 -14.00
N LEU A 241 18.03 -5.21 -13.28
CA LEU A 241 18.97 -5.91 -12.39
C LEU A 241 18.40 -6.22 -11.01
N ALA A 242 17.21 -5.69 -10.67
CA ALA A 242 16.58 -5.82 -9.37
C ALA A 242 16.51 -7.27 -8.86
N PRO A 243 16.12 -8.27 -9.68
CA PRO A 243 16.05 -9.66 -9.23
C PRO A 243 17.38 -10.18 -8.67
N SER A 244 18.50 -9.85 -9.33
CA SER A 244 19.85 -10.25 -8.92
C SER A 244 20.36 -9.47 -7.71
N LEU A 245 19.86 -8.24 -7.50
CA LEU A 245 20.24 -7.40 -6.36
C LEU A 245 19.47 -7.75 -5.08
N TRP A 246 18.28 -8.34 -5.19
CA TRP A 246 17.45 -8.63 -4.03
C TRP A 246 17.96 -9.79 -3.15
N ASP A 247 18.75 -10.70 -3.71
CA ASP A 247 19.35 -11.80 -2.95
C ASP A 247 20.45 -11.32 -1.99
N LEU A 248 20.98 -10.11 -2.22
CA LEU A 248 21.92 -9.48 -1.30
C LEU A 248 21.24 -9.04 0.00
N GLU A 249 19.93 -8.73 0.02
CA GLU A 249 19.25 -8.10 1.18
C GLU A 249 18.95 -9.05 2.37
N ALA A 250 19.02 -10.37 2.17
CA ALA A 250 18.39 -11.36 3.06
C ALA A 250 19.02 -11.56 4.45
N SER A 251 20.05 -10.81 4.86
CA SER A 251 20.70 -10.95 6.17
C SER A 251 20.43 -9.77 7.11
N VAL A 252 20.03 -10.08 8.36
CA VAL A 252 19.75 -9.12 9.47
C VAL A 252 20.92 -8.14 9.72
N VAL A 253 22.13 -8.53 9.33
CA VAL A 253 23.35 -7.73 9.40
C VAL A 253 23.25 -6.44 8.56
N GLN A 254 22.43 -6.39 7.51
CA GLN A 254 22.36 -5.27 6.56
C GLN A 254 21.63 -4.01 7.04
N PHE A 255 20.86 -4.12 8.10
CA PHE A 255 20.08 -3.01 8.61
C PHE A 255 20.95 -1.80 9.03
N ARG A 256 22.08 -2.06 9.70
CA ARG A 256 23.07 -1.03 10.07
C ARG A 256 23.78 -0.43 8.86
N TYR A 257 23.94 -1.22 7.79
CA TYR A 257 24.53 -0.76 6.53
C TYR A 257 23.60 0.14 5.74
N LYS A 258 22.27 -0.03 5.81
CA LYS A 258 21.30 0.92 5.23
C LYS A 258 21.44 2.31 5.85
N TRP A 259 21.64 2.39 7.16
CA TRP A 259 21.89 3.65 7.87
C TRP A 259 23.25 4.25 7.55
N LEU A 260 24.33 3.46 7.66
CA LEU A 260 25.68 3.87 7.25
C LEU A 260 25.70 4.37 5.81
N PHE A 261 24.94 3.72 4.93
CA PHE A 261 24.79 4.11 3.54
C PHE A 261 24.00 5.41 3.38
N LEU A 262 22.86 5.59 4.06
CA LEU A 262 22.11 6.85 4.04
C LEU A 262 22.97 8.01 4.56
N PHE A 263 23.72 7.79 5.64
CA PHE A 263 24.69 8.77 6.15
C PHE A 263 25.82 9.02 5.14
N ALA A 264 26.40 7.98 4.54
CA ALA A 264 27.42 8.13 3.51
C ALA A 264 26.89 8.87 2.27
N CYS A 265 25.67 8.59 1.83
CA CYS A 265 24.98 9.31 0.76
C CYS A 265 24.83 10.78 1.11
N LEU A 266 24.41 11.10 2.34
CA LEU A 266 24.27 12.46 2.85
C LEU A 266 25.63 13.17 2.90
N THR A 267 26.67 12.51 3.40
CA THR A 267 28.03 13.06 3.47
C THR A 267 28.60 13.29 2.07
N LEU A 268 28.37 12.36 1.13
CA LEU A 268 28.73 12.53 -0.29
C LEU A 268 27.89 13.63 -0.95
N LEU A 269 26.62 13.81 -0.56
CA LEU A 269 25.73 14.91 -0.99
C LEU A 269 26.33 16.26 -0.58
N LEU A 270 26.63 16.40 0.71
CA LEU A 270 27.20 17.60 1.30
C LEU A 270 28.61 17.87 0.76
N GLY A 271 29.43 16.82 0.61
CA GLY A 271 30.78 16.90 0.07
C GLY A 271 30.80 17.25 -1.42
N ALA A 272 29.94 16.64 -2.24
CA ALA A 272 29.84 16.97 -3.67
C ALA A 272 29.20 18.34 -3.91
N PHE A 273 28.27 18.76 -3.05
CA PHE A 273 27.75 20.13 -3.02
C PHE A 273 28.88 21.15 -2.74
N TYR A 274 29.87 20.77 -1.93
CA TYR A 274 31.02 21.61 -1.58
C TYR A 274 32.16 21.57 -2.61
N THR A 275 32.39 20.45 -3.31
CA THR A 275 33.63 20.19 -4.07
C THR A 275 33.48 19.93 -5.57
N LEU A 276 32.33 19.48 -6.08
CA LEU A 276 32.18 18.99 -7.45
C LEU A 276 31.27 19.87 -8.31
N ARG A 277 31.38 19.71 -9.65
CA ARG A 277 30.40 20.21 -10.62
C ARG A 277 29.04 19.56 -10.34
N TRP A 278 28.27 20.22 -9.47
CA TRP A 278 27.02 19.86 -8.81
C TRP A 278 25.96 19.10 -9.66
N ARG A 279 26.01 19.19 -10.99
CA ARG A 279 25.12 18.46 -11.92
C ARG A 279 25.32 16.95 -11.93
N LEU A 280 26.57 16.50 -11.95
CA LEU A 280 26.89 15.07 -11.93
C LEU A 280 26.59 14.45 -10.56
N ALA A 281 26.77 15.24 -9.49
CA ALA A 281 26.41 14.84 -8.13
C ALA A 281 24.89 14.60 -8.02
N LEU A 282 24.06 15.51 -8.53
CA LEU A 282 22.60 15.36 -8.53
C LEU A 282 22.12 14.15 -9.34
N ALA A 283 22.71 13.92 -10.52
CA ALA A 283 22.38 12.74 -11.33
C ALA A 283 22.80 11.44 -10.61
N GLY A 284 23.99 11.42 -10.00
CA GLY A 284 24.47 10.31 -9.19
C GLY A 284 23.58 10.04 -7.98
N LEU A 285 23.09 11.08 -7.31
CA LEU A 285 22.15 10.95 -6.19
C LEU A 285 20.78 10.43 -6.61
N GLY A 286 20.27 10.89 -7.75
CA GLY A 286 19.03 10.36 -8.33
C GLY A 286 19.17 8.86 -8.61
N LEU A 287 20.25 8.46 -9.29
CA LEU A 287 20.58 7.04 -9.54
C LEU A 287 20.70 6.23 -8.25
N LEU A 288 21.35 6.78 -7.23
CA LEU A 288 21.53 6.15 -5.94
C LEU A 288 20.21 5.94 -5.21
N PHE A 289 19.32 6.95 -5.24
CA PHE A 289 17.99 6.86 -4.66
C PHE A 289 17.13 5.83 -5.40
N ILE A 290 17.26 5.75 -6.72
CA ILE A 290 16.58 4.73 -7.53
C ILE A 290 17.11 3.33 -7.20
N LEU A 291 18.43 3.14 -7.12
CA LEU A 291 19.03 1.87 -6.73
C LEU A 291 18.60 1.44 -5.33
N LEU A 292 18.60 2.35 -4.36
CA LEU A 292 18.09 2.09 -3.01
C LEU A 292 16.61 1.74 -3.00
N ALA A 293 15.79 2.47 -3.76
CA ALA A 293 14.38 2.19 -3.88
C ALA A 293 14.16 0.79 -4.45
N VAL A 294 14.93 0.39 -5.46
CA VAL A 294 14.84 -0.92 -6.11
C VAL A 294 15.31 -2.06 -5.20
N ILE A 295 16.41 -1.87 -4.46
CA ILE A 295 16.99 -2.89 -3.56
C ILE A 295 16.13 -3.11 -2.31
N ASN A 296 15.28 -2.15 -1.95
CA ASN A 296 14.45 -2.26 -0.76
C ASN A 296 13.40 -3.38 -0.84
N SER A 297 13.35 -4.22 0.20
CA SER A 297 12.41 -5.33 0.40
C SER A 297 10.93 -4.95 0.21
N ASP A 298 10.47 -3.78 0.64
CA ASP A 298 9.06 -3.40 0.39
C ASP A 298 8.82 -3.12 -1.10
N THR A 299 9.79 -2.56 -1.81
CA THR A 299 9.69 -2.27 -3.25
C THR A 299 9.80 -3.56 -4.05
N ARG A 300 10.61 -4.51 -3.58
CA ARG A 300 10.67 -5.88 -4.12
C ARG A 300 9.29 -6.52 -4.16
N ARG A 301 8.41 -6.29 -3.17
CA ARG A 301 7.04 -6.82 -3.16
C ARG A 301 6.16 -6.28 -4.29
N ILE A 302 6.46 -5.11 -4.85
CA ILE A 302 5.74 -4.58 -6.02
C ILE A 302 5.95 -5.49 -7.23
N PHE A 303 7.17 -6.03 -7.37
CA PHE A 303 7.58 -6.81 -8.53
C PHE A 303 7.39 -8.31 -8.29
N ARG A 304 6.56 -8.92 -9.14
CA ARG A 304 6.26 -10.35 -9.10
C ARG A 304 7.36 -11.16 -9.82
N PRO A 305 8.09 -12.07 -9.14
CA PRO A 305 8.93 -13.05 -9.81
C PRO A 305 8.07 -14.15 -10.45
N ALA A 306 8.64 -14.89 -11.41
CA ALA A 306 7.96 -16.03 -12.01
C ALA A 306 7.55 -17.05 -10.92
N GLY A 307 6.31 -17.56 -11.00
CA GLY A 307 5.76 -18.50 -10.02
C GLY A 307 5.20 -17.86 -8.74
N ALA A 308 5.50 -16.59 -8.43
CA ALA A 308 4.85 -15.90 -7.32
C ALA A 308 3.36 -15.60 -7.63
N PRO A 309 2.51 -15.46 -6.60
CA PRO A 309 1.10 -15.11 -6.74
C PRO A 309 0.89 -13.77 -7.45
N ASP A 310 -0.16 -13.66 -8.28
CA ASP A 310 -0.66 -12.38 -8.79
C ASP A 310 -1.73 -11.83 -7.84
N PHE A 311 -1.74 -10.51 -7.60
CA PHE A 311 -2.85 -9.88 -6.87
C PHE A 311 -4.20 -10.07 -7.60
N GLY A 312 -4.19 -10.11 -8.94
CA GLY A 312 -5.38 -10.43 -9.72
C GLY A 312 -5.94 -11.82 -9.41
N ASP A 313 -5.07 -12.80 -9.21
CA ASP A 313 -5.45 -14.17 -8.87
C ASP A 313 -6.04 -14.25 -7.45
N TYR A 314 -5.44 -13.54 -6.49
CA TYR A 314 -5.99 -13.41 -5.14
C TYR A 314 -7.35 -12.71 -5.10
N LEU A 315 -7.55 -11.69 -5.93
CA LEU A 315 -8.86 -11.04 -6.07
C LEU A 315 -9.90 -11.99 -6.69
N SER A 316 -9.52 -12.74 -7.73
CA SER A 316 -10.38 -13.75 -8.35
C SER A 316 -10.81 -14.81 -7.33
N ALA A 317 -9.85 -15.35 -6.57
CA ALA A 317 -10.11 -16.32 -5.51
C ALA A 317 -11.04 -15.75 -4.42
N THR A 318 -10.81 -14.50 -3.97
CA THR A 318 -11.66 -13.84 -2.97
C THR A 318 -13.06 -13.60 -3.50
N ALA A 319 -13.21 -13.18 -4.76
CA ALA A 319 -14.49 -13.00 -5.41
C ALA A 319 -15.26 -14.32 -5.56
N ARG A 320 -14.57 -15.42 -5.87
CA ARG A 320 -15.14 -16.77 -5.94
C ARG A 320 -15.66 -17.23 -4.58
N VAL A 321 -14.86 -17.11 -3.52
CA VAL A 321 -15.29 -17.42 -2.14
C VAL A 321 -16.46 -16.53 -1.74
N SER A 322 -16.42 -15.23 -2.07
CA SER A 322 -17.51 -14.30 -1.79
C SER A 322 -18.81 -14.69 -2.47
N SER A 323 -18.74 -15.07 -3.74
CA SER A 323 -19.89 -15.50 -4.54
C SER A 323 -20.46 -16.81 -4.01
N PHE A 324 -19.60 -17.76 -3.67
CA PHE A 324 -19.98 -19.01 -3.03
C PHE A 324 -20.71 -18.76 -1.71
N VAL A 325 -20.11 -18.01 -0.78
CA VAL A 325 -20.70 -17.67 0.53
C VAL A 325 -22.05 -16.96 0.37
N LYS A 326 -22.18 -16.01 -0.57
CA LYS A 326 -23.46 -15.36 -0.88
C LYS A 326 -24.50 -16.37 -1.39
N GLY A 327 -24.08 -17.29 -2.27
CA GLY A 327 -24.93 -18.35 -2.83
C GLY A 327 -25.47 -19.32 -1.78
N LEU A 328 -24.82 -19.43 -0.61
CA LEU A 328 -25.30 -20.26 0.49
C LEU A 328 -26.50 -19.67 1.26
N GLY A 329 -26.92 -18.45 0.94
CA GLY A 329 -28.10 -17.82 1.55
C GLY A 329 -28.00 -17.75 3.08
N LEU A 330 -26.86 -17.32 3.61
CA LEU A 330 -26.60 -17.28 5.06
C LEU A 330 -27.54 -16.31 5.83
N GLY A 331 -28.28 -15.44 5.14
CA GLY A 331 -29.23 -14.50 5.77
C GLY A 331 -28.51 -13.58 6.76
N GLU A 332 -29.03 -13.47 7.98
CA GLU A 332 -28.42 -12.71 9.08
C GLU A 332 -27.44 -13.54 9.93
N ARG A 333 -27.13 -14.78 9.54
CA ARG A 333 -26.21 -15.63 10.32
C ARG A 333 -24.81 -15.01 10.33
N ARG A 334 -24.15 -15.07 11.49
CA ARG A 334 -22.74 -14.69 11.61
C ARG A 334 -21.88 -15.73 10.92
N LEU A 335 -20.94 -15.30 10.07
CA LEU A 335 -19.94 -16.17 9.46
C LEU A 335 -18.59 -16.01 10.16
N LEU A 336 -18.02 -17.12 10.62
CA LEU A 336 -16.69 -17.20 11.17
C LEU A 336 -15.79 -18.08 10.30
N PHE A 337 -14.54 -17.70 10.10
CA PHE A 337 -13.54 -18.42 9.36
C PHE A 337 -12.55 -19.06 10.33
N TRP A 338 -12.24 -20.32 10.10
CA TRP A 338 -11.28 -21.08 10.89
C TRP A 338 -10.34 -21.83 9.96
N PHE A 339 -9.04 -21.73 10.22
CA PHE A 339 -8.02 -22.26 9.33
C PHE A 339 -6.72 -22.51 10.06
N ASN A 340 -5.80 -23.22 9.41
CA ASN A 340 -4.43 -23.39 9.88
C ASN A 340 -3.49 -22.51 9.06
N ARG A 341 -2.97 -21.43 9.64
CA ARG A 341 -2.13 -20.52 8.86
C ARG A 341 -0.87 -21.18 8.30
N GLU A 342 -0.28 -22.10 9.05
CA GLU A 342 0.96 -22.76 8.65
C GLU A 342 0.73 -23.74 7.49
N SER A 343 -0.47 -24.33 7.35
CA SER A 343 -0.72 -25.32 6.29
C SER A 343 -0.76 -24.71 4.89
N TYR A 344 -1.22 -23.45 4.77
CA TYR A 344 -1.26 -22.71 3.51
C TYR A 344 0.01 -21.92 3.21
N SER A 345 0.90 -21.75 4.18
CA SER A 345 2.14 -21.01 3.99
C SER A 345 3.10 -21.78 3.07
N ASP A 346 3.71 -21.09 2.11
CA ASP A 346 4.59 -21.73 1.12
C ASP A 346 5.86 -22.25 1.80
N SER A 347 6.15 -23.54 1.64
CA SER A 347 7.35 -24.19 2.18
C SER A 347 8.61 -23.81 1.41
N ASN A 348 8.49 -23.28 0.18
CA ASN A 348 9.62 -22.79 -0.59
C ASN A 348 10.05 -21.42 -0.05
N SER A 349 11.24 -21.36 0.56
CA SER A 349 11.81 -20.14 1.14
C SER A 349 11.91 -18.97 0.14
N HIS A 350 12.08 -19.25 -1.15
CA HIS A 350 12.13 -18.23 -2.19
C HIS A 350 10.76 -17.61 -2.49
N LEU A 351 9.66 -18.36 -2.38
CA LEU A 351 8.30 -17.87 -2.63
C LEU A 351 7.60 -17.41 -1.34
N ALA A 352 8.02 -17.94 -0.18
CA ALA A 352 7.47 -17.64 1.14
C ALA A 352 7.39 -16.14 1.45
N PHE A 353 8.35 -15.32 1.00
CA PHE A 353 8.30 -13.87 1.25
C PHE A 353 7.23 -13.13 0.42
N TRP A 354 6.74 -13.72 -0.68
CA TRP A 354 5.67 -13.15 -1.54
C TRP A 354 4.30 -13.64 -1.11
N THR A 355 4.23 -14.81 -0.49
CA THR A 355 3.01 -15.43 0.01
C THR A 355 2.75 -15.13 1.48
N SER A 356 3.77 -14.70 2.24
CA SER A 356 3.65 -14.33 3.66
C SER A 356 4.05 -12.88 3.97
N TYR A 357 3.31 -12.28 4.88
CA TYR A 357 3.53 -10.95 5.44
C TYR A 357 3.80 -11.09 6.93
N SER A 358 4.94 -10.59 7.39
CA SER A 358 5.22 -10.54 8.82
C SER A 358 4.78 -9.18 9.36
N LEU A 359 3.74 -9.19 10.18
CA LEU A 359 3.28 -8.04 10.94
C LEU A 359 3.72 -8.22 12.39
N ARG A 360 4.59 -7.34 12.88
CA ARG A 360 5.03 -7.40 14.27
C ARG A 360 3.98 -6.74 15.17
N PHE A 361 3.60 -7.43 16.23
CA PHE A 361 2.61 -7.04 17.20
C PHE A 361 3.21 -7.18 18.61
N ALA A 362 3.64 -6.06 19.21
CA ALA A 362 4.42 -6.07 20.45
C ALA A 362 5.60 -7.09 20.37
N THR A 363 5.72 -7.98 21.34
CA THR A 363 6.76 -9.02 21.34
C THR A 363 6.52 -10.15 20.33
N THR A 364 5.35 -10.20 19.69
CA THR A 364 4.93 -11.27 18.77
C THR A 364 5.15 -10.87 17.32
N ILE A 365 5.56 -11.81 16.46
CA ILE A 365 5.53 -11.61 15.00
C ILE A 365 4.38 -12.45 14.45
N LEU A 366 3.33 -11.79 13.98
CA LEU A 366 2.25 -12.42 13.24
C LEU A 366 2.71 -12.60 11.81
N ARG A 367 2.97 -13.84 11.41
CA ARG A 367 3.00 -14.18 9.98
C ARG A 367 1.56 -14.25 9.50
N LEU A 368 1.28 -13.66 8.35
CA LEU A 368 -0.02 -13.60 7.70
C LEU A 368 0.14 -14.11 6.27
N ASN A 369 -0.88 -14.76 5.74
CA ASN A 369 -0.90 -15.24 4.36
C ASN A 369 -2.19 -14.81 3.64
N TYR A 370 -2.46 -15.40 2.48
CA TYR A 370 -3.66 -15.10 1.71
C TYR A 370 -4.96 -15.38 2.49
N TRP A 371 -5.04 -16.42 3.32
CA TRP A 371 -6.24 -16.69 4.12
C TRP A 371 -6.52 -15.59 5.14
N ASP A 372 -5.51 -14.99 5.75
CA ASP A 372 -5.69 -13.79 6.59
C ASP A 372 -6.26 -12.62 5.77
N SER A 373 -5.77 -12.44 4.54
CA SER A 373 -6.30 -11.42 3.63
C SER A 373 -7.74 -11.70 3.20
N LEU A 374 -8.05 -12.97 2.90
CA LEU A 374 -9.39 -13.42 2.56
C LEU A 374 -10.37 -13.14 3.70
N THR A 375 -10.04 -13.57 4.92
CA THR A 375 -10.88 -13.34 6.11
C THR A 375 -11.00 -11.86 6.46
N SER A 376 -9.97 -11.05 6.22
CA SER A 376 -10.04 -9.60 6.40
C SER A 376 -11.11 -8.92 5.54
N ALA A 377 -11.44 -9.47 4.36
CA ALA A 377 -12.52 -8.97 3.51
C ALA A 377 -13.91 -9.10 4.14
N TRP A 378 -14.05 -9.93 5.19
CA TRP A 378 -15.25 -10.05 6.03
C TRP A 378 -15.10 -9.40 7.41
N GLN A 379 -14.14 -8.48 7.56
CA GLN A 379 -13.76 -7.84 8.83
C GLN A 379 -13.18 -8.86 9.81
N TRP A 380 -11.85 -8.92 9.84
CA TRP A 380 -11.07 -9.90 10.60
C TRP A 380 -11.56 -10.04 12.05
N ASP A 381 -11.86 -8.92 12.72
CA ASP A 381 -12.30 -8.86 14.11
C ASP A 381 -13.68 -9.50 14.39
N ARG A 382 -14.51 -9.64 13.35
CA ARG A 382 -15.86 -10.21 13.46
C ARG A 382 -15.96 -11.61 12.89
N SER A 383 -15.06 -11.93 11.97
CA SER A 383 -15.17 -13.07 11.08
C SER A 383 -14.08 -14.10 11.27
N ILE A 384 -13.06 -13.92 12.13
CA ILE A 384 -12.15 -15.02 12.47
C ILE A 384 -12.60 -15.74 13.73
N LEU A 385 -12.61 -17.07 13.67
CA LEU A 385 -12.66 -17.93 14.84
C LEU A 385 -11.25 -18.20 15.35
N GLY A 386 -10.31 -18.53 14.45
CA GLY A 386 -8.94 -18.87 14.83
C GLY A 386 -8.04 -19.18 13.63
N ALA A 387 -6.74 -19.26 13.89
CA ALA A 387 -5.71 -19.54 12.88
C ALA A 387 -4.87 -20.80 13.17
N THR A 388 -5.30 -21.60 14.16
CA THR A 388 -4.59 -22.77 14.67
C THR A 388 -5.31 -24.09 14.43
N MET A 389 -6.24 -24.14 13.46
CA MET A 389 -7.05 -25.34 13.16
C MET A 389 -6.17 -26.61 12.97
N PRO A 390 -6.55 -27.79 13.49
CA PRO A 390 -7.77 -28.07 14.26
C PRO A 390 -7.65 -27.74 15.76
N GLY A 391 -6.56 -27.10 16.20
CA GLY A 391 -6.40 -26.64 17.57
C GLY A 391 -7.32 -25.47 17.92
N PHE A 392 -7.58 -25.34 19.22
CA PHE A 392 -8.18 -24.13 19.81
C PHE A 392 -7.28 -23.62 20.93
N ASP A 393 -6.97 -22.34 20.92
CA ASP A 393 -6.48 -21.68 22.12
C ASP A 393 -7.64 -21.42 23.13
N THR A 394 -7.32 -20.82 24.27
CA THR A 394 -8.31 -20.51 25.32
C THR A 394 -9.33 -19.46 24.87
N ALA A 395 -8.90 -18.46 24.10
CA ALA A 395 -9.76 -17.37 23.63
C ALA A 395 -10.71 -17.86 22.53
N GLU A 396 -10.22 -18.66 21.59
CA GLU A 396 -10.99 -19.27 20.51
C GLU A 396 -12.08 -20.20 21.08
N ARG A 397 -11.75 -20.99 22.11
CA ARG A 397 -12.73 -21.80 22.85
C ARG A 397 -13.81 -20.96 23.52
N ASN A 398 -13.41 -19.93 24.26
CA ASN A 398 -14.36 -19.03 24.92
C ASN A 398 -15.28 -18.33 23.91
N MET A 399 -14.74 -17.93 22.76
CA MET A 399 -15.50 -17.34 21.67
C MET A 399 -16.52 -18.35 21.11
N LEU A 400 -16.11 -19.61 20.88
CA LEU A 400 -16.96 -20.69 20.39
C LEU A 400 -18.15 -20.97 21.33
N HIS A 401 -17.92 -20.97 22.65
CA HIS A 401 -18.96 -21.15 23.65
C HIS A 401 -19.91 -19.95 23.77
N ALA A 402 -19.41 -18.74 23.49
CA ALA A 402 -20.19 -17.51 23.52
C ALA A 402 -20.92 -17.21 22.18
N LEU A 403 -20.87 -18.12 21.20
CA LEU A 403 -21.48 -17.88 19.89
C LEU A 403 -23.01 -17.82 19.97
N PRO A 404 -23.64 -16.86 19.28
CA PRO A 404 -25.08 -16.89 19.06
C PRO A 404 -25.50 -18.17 18.34
N ALA A 405 -26.71 -18.65 18.60
CA ALA A 405 -27.28 -19.86 17.98
C ALA A 405 -27.34 -19.81 16.43
N GLN A 406 -27.22 -18.62 15.82
CA GLN A 406 -27.24 -18.42 14.38
C GLN A 406 -25.83 -18.11 13.83
N THR A 407 -24.88 -19.02 14.07
CA THR A 407 -23.50 -18.89 13.57
C THR A 407 -23.19 -20.01 12.58
N SER A 408 -22.50 -19.66 11.50
CA SER A 408 -21.92 -20.59 10.54
C SER A 408 -20.40 -20.46 10.56
N ILE A 409 -19.69 -21.58 10.44
CA ILE A 409 -18.23 -21.62 10.37
C ILE A 409 -17.81 -22.05 8.96
N ALA A 410 -16.98 -21.24 8.32
CA ALA A 410 -16.22 -21.57 7.12
C ALA A 410 -14.84 -22.11 7.50
N LEU A 411 -14.59 -23.39 7.24
CA LEU A 411 -13.26 -23.97 7.31
C LEU A 411 -12.51 -23.66 6.01
N LEU A 412 -11.32 -23.06 6.12
CA LEU A 412 -10.38 -22.95 5.00
C LEU A 412 -9.31 -24.01 5.18
N CYS A 413 -9.21 -24.91 4.20
CA CYS A 413 -8.39 -26.12 4.30
C CYS A 413 -7.57 -26.28 3.03
N ARG A 414 -6.31 -26.71 3.16
CA ARG A 414 -5.47 -27.05 2.02
C ARG A 414 -6.01 -28.25 1.26
N ASP A 415 -6.51 -29.24 2.00
CA ASP A 415 -7.09 -30.46 1.44
C ASP A 415 -8.35 -30.91 2.20
N ALA A 416 -8.95 -32.00 1.72
CA ALA A 416 -10.15 -32.56 2.31
C ALA A 416 -9.93 -33.08 3.73
N ASN A 417 -8.77 -33.69 4.00
CA ASN A 417 -8.46 -34.31 5.30
C ASN A 417 -8.35 -33.26 6.40
N GLU A 418 -7.73 -32.11 6.11
CA GLU A 418 -7.64 -30.99 7.04
C GLU A 418 -9.03 -30.43 7.38
N CYS A 419 -9.93 -30.40 6.40
CA CYS A 419 -11.33 -30.02 6.59
C CYS A 419 -12.14 -31.04 7.39
N ASP A 420 -11.86 -32.33 7.23
CA ASP A 420 -12.46 -33.38 8.05
C ASP A 420 -11.95 -33.31 9.50
N ALA A 421 -10.66 -33.07 9.72
CA ALA A 421 -10.09 -32.86 11.05
C ALA A 421 -10.71 -31.67 11.79
N GLY A 422 -10.96 -30.56 11.08
CA GLY A 422 -11.68 -29.41 11.65
C GLY A 422 -13.13 -29.73 12.03
N ARG A 423 -13.86 -30.48 11.18
CA ARG A 423 -15.23 -30.94 11.48
C ARG A 423 -15.23 -31.85 12.72
N ASP A 424 -14.39 -32.87 12.72
CA ASP A 424 -14.34 -33.88 13.78
C ASP A 424 -14.01 -33.21 15.13
N ARG A 425 -13.15 -32.20 15.13
CA ARG A 425 -12.87 -31.44 16.35
C ARG A 425 -14.07 -30.63 16.86
N LEU A 426 -14.89 -30.06 15.98
CA LEU A 426 -16.13 -29.39 16.39
C LEU A 426 -17.13 -30.42 16.98
N GLU A 427 -17.19 -31.62 16.43
CA GLU A 427 -18.00 -32.73 16.95
C GLU A 427 -17.53 -33.20 18.32
N GLU A 428 -16.21 -33.34 18.52
CA GLU A 428 -15.61 -33.67 19.82
C GLU A 428 -15.95 -32.62 20.91
N LEU A 429 -16.13 -31.35 20.52
CA LEU A 429 -16.56 -30.27 21.41
C LEU A 429 -18.09 -30.21 21.61
N GLY A 430 -18.84 -31.17 21.08
CA GLY A 430 -20.28 -31.31 21.29
C GLY A 430 -21.15 -30.55 20.29
N TYR A 431 -20.57 -29.93 19.25
CA TYR A 431 -21.34 -29.29 18.18
C TYR A 431 -21.79 -30.32 17.14
N LYS A 432 -22.88 -30.02 16.42
CA LYS A 432 -23.32 -30.84 15.27
C LYS A 432 -23.18 -30.06 13.97
N PRO A 433 -21.96 -30.00 13.38
CA PRO A 433 -21.70 -29.24 12.17
C PRO A 433 -22.50 -29.81 11.00
N ARG A 434 -23.45 -29.04 10.48
CA ARG A 434 -24.24 -29.42 9.29
C ARG A 434 -23.64 -28.77 8.07
N LEU A 435 -23.15 -29.57 7.13
CA LEU A 435 -22.55 -29.05 5.90
C LEU A 435 -23.61 -28.29 5.10
N ARG A 436 -23.37 -26.99 4.90
CA ARG A 436 -24.20 -26.11 4.08
C ARG A 436 -23.68 -26.03 2.65
N GLY A 437 -22.36 -26.08 2.47
CA GLY A 437 -21.77 -26.10 1.15
C GLY A 437 -20.26 -26.33 1.18
N LEU A 438 -19.75 -26.76 0.03
CA LEU A 438 -18.32 -26.91 -0.23
C LEU A 438 -18.00 -26.35 -1.61
N THR A 439 -16.86 -25.66 -1.71
CA THR A 439 -16.28 -25.29 -3.01
C THR A 439 -14.76 -25.47 -3.01
N PRO A 440 -14.19 -26.08 -4.06
CA PRO A 440 -12.75 -26.00 -4.32
C PRO A 440 -12.42 -24.63 -4.92
N VAL A 441 -11.31 -24.05 -4.47
CA VAL A 441 -10.74 -22.82 -5.00
C VAL A 441 -9.39 -23.16 -5.62
N ALA A 442 -9.33 -23.05 -6.94
CA ALA A 442 -8.13 -23.26 -7.74
C ALA A 442 -8.04 -22.11 -8.75
N GLU A 443 -7.22 -21.11 -8.42
CA GLU A 443 -6.87 -19.99 -9.29
C GLU A 443 -5.36 -20.05 -9.56
N GLY A 444 -4.91 -19.52 -10.70
CA GLY A 444 -3.49 -19.46 -11.02
C GLY A 444 -2.71 -18.74 -9.90
N GLY A 445 -1.48 -19.14 -9.59
CA GLY A 445 -0.67 -18.45 -8.57
C GLY A 445 -1.13 -18.56 -7.11
N THR A 446 -2.25 -19.23 -6.82
CA THR A 446 -2.66 -19.61 -5.46
C THR A 446 -2.51 -21.12 -5.28
N SER A 447 -2.11 -21.56 -4.08
CA SER A 447 -2.21 -22.98 -3.74
C SER A 447 -3.69 -23.35 -3.71
N ALA A 448 -4.07 -24.43 -4.40
CA ALA A 448 -5.46 -24.89 -4.36
C ALA A 448 -5.89 -25.16 -2.90
N PHE A 449 -7.12 -24.79 -2.56
CA PHE A 449 -7.68 -24.99 -1.24
C PHE A 449 -9.19 -25.24 -1.31
N PHE A 450 -9.77 -25.63 -0.20
CA PHE A 450 -11.19 -25.91 -0.04
C PHE A 450 -11.80 -24.93 0.96
N VAL A 451 -13.04 -24.53 0.68
CA VAL A 451 -13.90 -23.86 1.66
C VAL A 451 -15.07 -24.78 1.96
N ARG A 452 -15.22 -25.18 3.24
CA ARG A 452 -16.39 -25.91 3.73
C ARG A 452 -17.13 -25.06 4.74
N VAL A 453 -18.41 -24.80 4.50
CA VAL A 453 -19.25 -24.01 5.41
C VAL A 453 -20.20 -24.94 6.14
N TYR A 454 -20.16 -24.87 7.46
CA TYR A 454 -21.03 -25.61 8.35
C TYR A 454 -21.92 -24.66 9.15
N ASP A 455 -23.17 -25.04 9.33
CA ASP A 455 -23.99 -24.47 10.38
C ASP A 455 -23.68 -25.18 11.70
N LEU A 456 -23.44 -24.39 12.74
CA LEU A 456 -23.37 -24.92 14.09
C LEU A 456 -24.77 -24.93 14.68
N ASP A 457 -25.37 -26.12 14.77
CA ASP A 457 -26.61 -26.33 15.53
C ASP A 457 -26.26 -26.96 16.88
N GLY A 458 -26.61 -26.25 17.96
CA GLY A 458 -26.65 -26.77 19.33
C GLY A 458 -25.27 -27.05 19.96
N PHE A 459 -24.83 -26.15 20.85
CA PHE A 459 -23.90 -26.54 21.91
C PHE A 459 -24.71 -27.34 22.95
N ARG A 460 -24.36 -28.61 23.20
CA ARG A 460 -24.87 -29.34 24.36
C ARG A 460 -23.69 -29.55 25.31
N PRO A 461 -23.70 -28.93 26.51
CA PRO A 461 -22.65 -29.12 27.51
C PRO A 461 -22.53 -30.59 27.93
#